data_AF-H1VKC1-F1
#
_entry.id   AF-H1VKC1-F1
#
_cell.length_a   1.000
_cell.length_b   1.000
_cell.length_c   1.000
_cell.angle_alpha   90.00
_cell.angle_beta   90.00
_cell.angle_gamma   90.00
#
_symmetry.space_group_name_H-M   'P 1'
#
loop_
_entity.id
_entity.type
_entity.pdbx_description
1 polymer ?
#
loop_
_entity_poly.entity_id
_entity_poly.type
_entity_poly.pdbx_seq_one_letter_code
_entity_poly.pdbx_strand_id
1 'polypeptide(L)'
;MSVGPASSRHAADEEARAEVDVLNSRLEKTSQLTKKIQACMGRLESTGKSVREVAGPLSGETKKLQVLGNNIDAVLAAIERLRQPADSKNDEEQIIRAGPDKSGLSNYLASIKRLSKALADMQASNLRANQQTMAELVRLIKSGNSQLEGHFDKLLRGETPRSVEPLHYITKDMPFPVLSQDKVARLGLVNSYISGNHRQSGGSAAPQDSSTAKIYAEIRGPYLSSTLANLAAASVNTTKKKNPDAIYRAGTNGIGTYAQAMEGLFLAEYDNICSIFTREDWGPLFQATCQAAMAELARTLRELNSHIKGHLNTDCYLAYEITEIMSGLSSNLETRTGELKSSLAAALRPVRETAK
;
A
#
# COMPACT_ATOMS: atom_id res chain seq x y z
N MET A 1 92.88 69.11 -81.84
CA MET A 1 92.60 67.89 -81.05
C MET A 1 91.35 68.11 -80.22
N SER A 2 90.65 67.00 -79.95
CA SER A 2 89.61 66.75 -78.92
C SER A 2 88.14 67.19 -79.10
N VAL A 3 87.31 66.17 -79.43
CA VAL A 3 86.00 65.74 -78.85
C VAL A 3 84.85 66.78 -78.79
N GLY A 4 83.62 66.61 -79.30
CA GLY A 4 82.80 65.45 -79.69
C GLY A 4 81.48 65.44 -78.88
N PRO A 5 80.28 65.48 -79.51
CA PRO A 5 79.05 65.00 -78.87
C PRO A 5 78.26 64.10 -79.84
N ALA A 6 78.74 62.87 -80.05
CA ALA A 6 77.97 61.80 -80.73
C ALA A 6 77.71 60.58 -79.80
N SER A 7 78.20 60.63 -78.56
CA SER A 7 78.21 59.49 -77.63
C SER A 7 76.90 59.27 -76.84
N SER A 8 75.94 60.22 -76.88
CA SER A 8 74.72 60.13 -76.06
C SER A 8 73.58 59.33 -76.69
N ARG A 9 73.54 59.21 -78.03
CA ARG A 9 72.48 58.46 -78.74
C ARG A 9 72.70 56.95 -78.77
N HIS A 10 73.94 56.49 -78.86
CA HIS A 10 74.25 55.06 -78.84
C HIS A 10 74.11 54.43 -77.45
N ALA A 11 74.45 55.18 -76.38
CA ALA A 11 74.26 54.70 -75.00
C ALA A 11 72.78 54.53 -74.65
N ALA A 12 71.90 55.45 -75.10
CA ALA A 12 70.47 55.37 -74.86
C ALA A 12 69.79 54.22 -75.61
N ASP A 13 70.21 53.91 -76.84
CA ASP A 13 69.69 52.78 -77.62
C ASP A 13 70.15 51.41 -77.07
N GLU A 14 71.36 51.35 -76.51
CA GLU A 14 71.90 50.13 -75.89
C GLU A 14 71.30 49.89 -74.49
N GLU A 15 71.05 50.96 -73.73
CA GLU A 15 70.30 50.93 -72.47
C GLU A 15 68.83 50.53 -72.69
N ALA A 16 68.17 51.08 -73.72
CA ALA A 16 66.82 50.68 -74.09
C ALA A 16 66.73 49.19 -74.52
N ARG A 17 67.75 48.67 -75.21
CA ARG A 17 67.83 47.22 -75.55
C ARG A 17 68.04 46.35 -74.30
N ALA A 18 68.89 46.78 -73.37
CA ALA A 18 69.09 46.09 -72.11
C ALA A 18 67.82 46.11 -71.23
N GLU A 19 67.07 47.21 -71.21
CA GLU A 19 65.77 47.29 -70.54
C GLU A 19 64.72 46.36 -71.16
N VAL A 20 64.69 46.26 -72.50
CA VAL A 20 63.82 45.32 -73.22
C VAL A 20 64.18 43.86 -72.90
N ASP A 21 65.47 43.52 -72.80
CA ASP A 21 65.90 42.18 -72.40
C ASP A 21 65.59 41.86 -70.93
N VAL A 22 65.69 42.85 -70.04
CA VAL A 22 65.26 42.72 -68.64
C VAL A 22 63.74 42.56 -68.56
N LEU A 23 62.97 43.29 -69.36
CA LEU A 23 61.52 43.16 -69.48
C LEU A 23 61.13 41.78 -70.03
N ASN A 24 61.80 41.29 -71.08
CA ASN A 24 61.60 39.93 -71.61
C ASN A 24 61.95 38.87 -70.56
N SER A 25 63.03 39.05 -69.80
CA SER A 25 63.38 38.17 -68.68
C SER A 25 62.33 38.20 -67.57
N ARG A 26 61.77 39.37 -67.24
CA ARG A 26 60.68 39.51 -66.26
C ARG A 26 59.38 38.90 -66.78
N LEU A 27 59.09 39.05 -68.06
CA LEU A 27 57.90 38.49 -68.71
C LEU A 27 58.00 36.96 -68.78
N GLU A 28 59.18 36.42 -69.09
CA GLU A 28 59.46 34.98 -69.05
C GLU A 28 59.37 34.42 -67.62
N LYS A 29 59.92 35.13 -66.62
CA LYS A 29 59.74 34.76 -65.20
C LYS A 29 58.28 34.80 -64.77
N THR A 30 57.51 35.77 -65.25
CA THR A 30 56.06 35.86 -64.98
C THR A 30 55.30 34.74 -65.67
N SER A 31 55.65 34.41 -66.92
CA SER A 31 55.12 33.26 -67.66
C SER A 31 55.40 31.92 -66.95
N GLN A 32 56.61 31.74 -66.43
CA GLN A 32 56.98 30.57 -65.63
C GLN A 32 56.23 30.52 -64.30
N LEU A 33 56.01 31.67 -63.65
CA LEU A 33 55.19 31.74 -62.44
C LEU A 33 53.73 31.38 -62.73
N THR A 34 53.15 31.89 -63.82
CA THR A 34 51.80 31.54 -64.27
C THR A 34 51.68 30.04 -64.55
N LYS A 35 52.66 29.42 -65.22
CA LYS A 35 52.70 27.97 -65.41
C LYS A 35 52.77 27.20 -64.08
N LYS A 36 53.55 27.68 -63.11
CA LYS A 36 53.62 27.08 -61.76
C LYS A 36 52.29 27.23 -61.02
N ILE A 37 51.63 28.38 -61.09
CA ILE A 37 50.31 28.61 -60.49
C ILE A 37 49.26 27.70 -61.13
N GLN A 38 49.26 27.58 -62.45
CA GLN A 38 48.35 26.71 -63.18
C GLN A 38 48.58 25.23 -62.82
N ALA A 39 49.84 24.81 -62.68
CA ALA A 39 50.18 23.48 -62.18
C ALA A 39 49.78 23.25 -60.71
N CYS A 40 49.93 24.26 -59.85
CA CYS A 40 49.45 24.22 -58.47
C CYS A 40 47.92 24.11 -58.42
N MET A 41 47.19 24.90 -59.20
CA MET A 41 45.73 24.83 -59.31
C MET A 41 45.27 23.46 -59.80
N GLY A 42 45.90 22.92 -60.86
CA GLY A 42 45.58 21.58 -61.35
C GLY A 42 45.79 20.48 -60.29
N ARG A 43 46.87 20.56 -59.50
CA ARG A 43 47.10 19.65 -58.36
C ARG A 43 46.08 19.84 -57.25
N LEU A 44 45.69 21.08 -56.95
CA LEU A 44 44.74 21.40 -55.89
C LEU A 44 43.32 20.96 -56.27
N GLU A 45 42.94 21.10 -57.54
CA GLU A 45 41.67 20.63 -58.08
C GLU A 45 41.62 19.09 -58.12
N SER A 46 42.71 18.43 -58.54
CA SER A 46 42.86 16.97 -58.47
C SER A 46 42.75 16.45 -57.03
N THR A 47 43.43 17.13 -56.08
CA THR A 47 43.40 16.78 -54.66
C THR A 47 42.03 17.03 -54.06
N GLY A 48 41.39 18.15 -54.38
CA GLY A 48 40.03 18.48 -53.95
C GLY A 48 38.99 17.49 -54.47
N LYS A 49 39.16 17.01 -55.71
CA LYS A 49 38.32 15.97 -56.30
C LYS A 49 38.53 14.63 -55.60
N SER A 50 39.78 14.23 -55.36
CA SER A 50 40.11 12.98 -54.65
C SER A 50 39.61 12.98 -53.20
N VAL A 51 39.77 14.10 -52.48
CA VAL A 51 39.21 14.27 -51.13
C VAL A 51 37.68 14.21 -51.15
N ARG A 52 37.01 14.81 -52.14
CA ARG A 52 35.55 14.73 -52.26
C ARG A 52 35.07 13.31 -52.56
N GLU A 53 35.77 12.57 -53.42
CA GLU A 53 35.50 11.17 -53.73
C GLU A 53 35.71 10.25 -52.53
N VAL A 54 36.66 10.56 -51.65
CA VAL A 54 36.94 9.76 -50.44
C VAL A 54 36.05 10.17 -49.26
N ALA A 55 35.83 11.47 -49.03
CA ALA A 55 35.09 11.99 -47.87
C ALA A 55 33.57 11.82 -47.99
N GLY A 56 33.02 11.83 -49.21
CA GLY A 56 31.58 11.63 -49.44
C GLY A 56 31.09 10.26 -48.94
N PRO A 57 31.69 9.14 -49.37
CA PRO A 57 31.39 7.80 -48.87
C PRO A 57 31.62 7.67 -47.36
N LEU A 58 32.68 8.29 -46.83
CA LEU A 58 33.00 8.27 -45.40
C LEU A 58 31.90 8.93 -44.55
N SER A 59 31.35 10.06 -45.00
CA SER A 59 30.20 10.70 -44.35
C SER A 59 28.94 9.84 -44.45
N GLY A 60 28.71 9.19 -45.60
CA GLY A 60 27.60 8.26 -45.79
C GLY A 60 27.66 7.04 -44.87
N GLU A 61 28.82 6.38 -44.78
CA GLU A 61 29.05 5.25 -43.88
C GLU A 61 29.00 5.68 -42.41
N THR A 62 29.49 6.86 -42.05
CA THR A 62 29.36 7.39 -40.69
C THR A 62 27.89 7.60 -40.31
N LYS A 63 27.08 8.13 -41.24
CA LYS A 63 25.63 8.30 -41.02
C LYS A 63 24.92 6.95 -40.89
N LYS A 64 25.29 5.96 -41.70
CA LYS A 64 24.76 4.59 -41.57
C LYS A 64 25.13 3.97 -40.23
N LEU A 65 26.38 4.11 -39.79
CA LEU A 65 26.84 3.65 -38.48
C LEU A 65 26.10 4.36 -37.34
N GLN A 66 25.84 5.66 -37.45
CA GLN A 66 25.08 6.40 -36.44
C GLN A 66 23.63 5.93 -36.38
N VAL A 67 22.98 5.71 -37.54
CA VAL A 67 21.62 5.14 -37.60
C VAL A 67 21.61 3.72 -37.04
N LEU A 68 22.61 2.90 -37.38
CA LEU A 68 22.74 1.54 -36.85
C LEU A 68 22.95 1.55 -35.33
N GLY A 69 23.82 2.42 -34.82
CA GLY A 69 24.04 2.61 -33.38
C GLY A 69 22.76 2.98 -32.66
N ASN A 70 22.04 4.00 -33.15
CA ASN A 70 20.76 4.40 -32.60
C ASN A 70 19.72 3.27 -32.62
N ASN A 71 19.70 2.46 -33.70
CA ASN A 71 18.80 1.32 -33.80
C ASN A 71 19.19 0.20 -32.83
N ILE A 72 20.48 -0.07 -32.65
CA ILE A 72 20.98 -1.06 -31.68
C ILE A 72 20.61 -0.61 -30.26
N ASP A 73 20.82 0.66 -29.92
CA ASP A 73 20.45 1.21 -28.61
C ASP A 73 18.93 1.14 -28.38
N ALA A 74 18.13 1.44 -29.39
CA ALA A 74 16.67 1.32 -29.30
C ALA A 74 16.21 -0.14 -29.12
N VAL A 75 16.86 -1.09 -29.79
CA VAL A 75 16.59 -2.52 -29.63
C VAL A 75 17.04 -3.02 -28.26
N LEU A 76 18.21 -2.62 -27.78
CA LEU A 76 18.70 -2.94 -26.43
C LEU A 76 17.74 -2.41 -25.37
N ALA A 77 17.28 -1.17 -25.50
CA ALA A 77 16.29 -0.59 -24.59
C ALA A 77 14.95 -1.36 -24.63
N ALA A 78 14.51 -1.82 -25.80
CA ALA A 78 13.31 -2.65 -25.93
C ALA A 78 13.49 -4.04 -25.28
N ILE A 79 14.67 -4.65 -25.42
CA ILE A 79 15.03 -5.92 -24.77
C ILE A 79 15.06 -5.77 -23.25
N GLU A 80 15.69 -4.71 -22.72
CA GLU A 80 15.71 -4.42 -21.27
C GLU A 80 14.29 -4.22 -20.73
N ARG A 81 13.43 -3.53 -21.48
CA ARG A 81 12.02 -3.31 -21.12
C ARG A 81 11.20 -4.60 -21.07
N LEU A 82 11.57 -5.61 -21.87
CA LEU A 82 10.98 -6.95 -21.83
C LEU A 82 11.58 -7.82 -20.71
N ARG A 83 12.88 -7.66 -20.41
CA ARG A 83 13.61 -8.53 -19.47
C ARG A 83 13.45 -8.12 -18.01
N GLN A 84 13.50 -6.83 -17.68
CA GLN A 84 13.43 -6.35 -16.29
C GLN A 84 12.22 -6.88 -15.50
N PRO A 85 10.99 -6.91 -16.06
CA PRO A 85 9.84 -7.42 -15.32
C PRO A 85 9.91 -8.93 -15.04
N ALA A 86 10.60 -9.70 -15.90
CA ALA A 86 10.72 -11.15 -15.75
C ALA A 86 11.77 -11.53 -14.69
N ASP A 87 12.93 -10.87 -14.67
CA ASP A 87 13.96 -11.11 -13.66
C ASP A 87 13.48 -10.65 -12.27
N SER A 88 12.87 -9.46 -12.19
CA SER A 88 12.26 -8.97 -10.94
C SER A 88 11.13 -9.88 -10.46
N LYS A 89 10.38 -10.53 -11.33
CA LYS A 89 9.34 -11.49 -10.92
C LYS A 89 9.94 -12.68 -10.16
N ASN A 90 11.02 -13.28 -10.65
CA ASN A 90 11.58 -14.49 -10.07
C ASN A 90 12.09 -14.27 -8.64
N ASP A 91 12.79 -13.15 -8.40
CA ASP A 91 13.32 -12.82 -7.07
C ASP A 91 12.19 -12.57 -6.07
N GLU A 92 11.17 -11.80 -6.48
CA GLU A 92 10.02 -11.52 -5.62
C GLU A 92 9.15 -12.76 -5.41
N GLU A 93 9.02 -13.64 -6.41
CA GLU A 93 8.29 -14.90 -6.30
C GLU A 93 8.88 -15.81 -5.22
N GLN A 94 10.21 -15.84 -5.05
CA GLN A 94 10.83 -16.58 -3.96
C GLN A 94 10.43 -16.02 -2.58
N ILE A 95 10.36 -14.70 -2.45
CA ILE A 95 9.92 -14.04 -1.21
C ILE A 95 8.44 -14.36 -0.92
N ILE A 96 7.58 -14.28 -1.94
CA ILE A 96 6.15 -14.62 -1.81
C ILE A 96 5.95 -16.11 -1.46
N ARG A 97 6.77 -17.00 -2.00
CA ARG A 97 6.73 -18.44 -1.67
C ARG A 97 7.25 -18.76 -0.26
N ALA A 98 8.21 -17.99 0.25
CA ALA A 98 8.74 -18.16 1.61
C ALA A 98 7.73 -17.76 2.69
N GLY A 99 6.82 -16.83 2.37
CA GLY A 99 5.77 -16.34 3.24
C GLY A 99 6.23 -15.24 4.21
N PRO A 100 5.28 -14.52 4.84
CA PRO A 100 5.56 -13.34 5.66
C PRO A 100 6.34 -13.65 6.95
N ASP A 101 6.19 -14.86 7.50
CA ASP A 101 6.89 -15.31 8.71
C ASP A 101 8.42 -15.43 8.49
N LYS A 102 8.84 -15.97 7.33
CA LYS A 102 10.25 -16.25 7.04
C LYS A 102 10.99 -15.08 6.40
N SER A 103 10.30 -14.33 5.54
CA SER A 103 10.88 -13.18 4.85
C SER A 103 10.87 -11.89 5.68
N GLY A 104 10.06 -11.86 6.74
CA GLY A 104 9.80 -10.68 7.55
C GLY A 104 8.72 -9.81 6.91
N LEU A 105 7.73 -9.39 7.73
CA LEU A 105 6.55 -8.67 7.27
C LEU A 105 6.89 -7.44 6.41
N SER A 106 7.86 -6.62 6.82
CA SER A 106 8.25 -5.41 6.07
C SER A 106 8.79 -5.74 4.67
N ASN A 107 9.63 -6.76 4.57
CA ASN A 107 10.20 -7.18 3.28
C ASN A 107 9.12 -7.78 2.39
N TYR A 108 8.25 -8.61 2.96
CA TYR A 108 7.13 -9.22 2.24
C TYR A 108 6.17 -8.18 1.67
N LEU A 109 5.79 -7.17 2.47
CA LEU A 109 4.93 -6.07 2.02
C LEU A 109 5.61 -5.23 0.91
N ALA A 110 6.92 -4.98 1.05
CA ALA A 110 7.69 -4.29 0.01
C ALA A 110 7.73 -5.09 -1.29
N SER A 111 7.89 -6.41 -1.22
CA SER A 111 7.86 -7.33 -2.35
C SER A 111 6.52 -7.31 -3.09
N ILE A 112 5.39 -7.42 -2.39
CA ILE A 112 4.08 -7.34 -3.05
C ILE A 112 3.87 -5.94 -3.65
N LYS A 113 4.29 -4.87 -2.99
CA LYS A 113 4.21 -3.51 -3.56
C LYS A 113 5.02 -3.36 -4.84
N ARG A 114 6.23 -3.95 -4.92
CA ARG A 114 7.04 -3.97 -6.14
C ARG A 114 6.38 -4.78 -7.25
N LEU A 115 5.78 -5.94 -6.93
CA LEU A 115 4.99 -6.73 -7.88
C LEU A 115 3.77 -5.98 -8.41
N SER A 116 3.01 -5.29 -7.55
CA SER A 116 1.87 -4.46 -7.96
C SER A 116 2.28 -3.30 -8.87
N LYS A 117 3.43 -2.66 -8.59
CA LYS A 117 3.99 -1.62 -9.46
C LYS A 117 4.40 -2.20 -10.82
N ALA A 118 5.12 -3.32 -10.83
CA ALA A 118 5.52 -3.99 -12.07
C ALA A 118 4.30 -4.37 -12.92
N LEU A 119 3.22 -4.86 -12.29
CA LEU A 119 1.96 -5.14 -12.99
C LEU A 119 1.35 -3.86 -13.61
N ALA A 120 1.33 -2.75 -12.88
CA ALA A 120 0.80 -1.47 -13.39
C ALA A 120 1.64 -0.93 -14.56
N ASP A 121 2.97 -0.98 -14.46
CA ASP A 121 3.89 -0.58 -15.52
C ASP A 121 3.71 -1.45 -16.79
N MET A 122 3.49 -2.75 -16.60
CA MET A 122 3.19 -3.68 -17.70
C MET A 122 1.83 -3.41 -18.35
N GLN A 123 0.79 -3.14 -17.55
CA GLN A 123 -0.53 -2.72 -18.05
C GLN A 123 -0.42 -1.43 -18.88
N ALA A 124 0.36 -0.45 -18.42
CA ALA A 124 0.59 0.79 -19.16
C ALA A 124 1.35 0.58 -20.48
N SER A 125 2.28 -0.39 -20.52
CA SER A 125 3.04 -0.70 -21.75
C SER A 125 2.21 -1.40 -22.84
N ASN A 126 1.07 -2.02 -22.50
CA ASN A 126 0.13 -2.69 -23.40
C ASN A 126 0.76 -3.67 -24.42
N LEU A 127 1.87 -4.33 -24.05
CA LEU A 127 2.57 -5.28 -24.91
C LEU A 127 1.87 -6.66 -24.87
N ARG A 128 1.37 -7.14 -26.01
CA ARG A 128 0.76 -8.49 -26.13
C ARG A 128 1.69 -9.62 -25.66
N ALA A 129 3.00 -9.49 -25.89
CA ALA A 129 4.00 -10.47 -25.47
C ALA A 129 4.05 -10.68 -23.94
N ASN A 130 3.56 -9.70 -23.17
CA ASN A 130 3.60 -9.70 -21.72
C ASN A 130 2.32 -10.23 -21.06
N GLN A 131 1.30 -10.63 -21.83
CA GLN A 131 0.01 -11.06 -21.27
C GLN A 131 0.14 -12.26 -20.32
N GLN A 132 0.98 -13.24 -20.66
CA GLN A 132 1.20 -14.40 -19.79
C GLN A 132 1.87 -14.00 -18.47
N THR A 133 2.93 -13.19 -18.54
CA THR A 133 3.62 -12.67 -17.35
C THR A 133 2.70 -11.82 -16.47
N MET A 134 1.82 -11.01 -17.08
CA MET A 134 0.80 -10.25 -16.34
C MET A 134 -0.17 -11.16 -15.59
N ALA A 135 -0.67 -12.23 -16.23
CA ALA A 135 -1.55 -13.19 -15.58
C ALA A 135 -0.87 -13.90 -14.40
N GLU A 136 0.40 -14.26 -14.55
CA GLU A 136 1.22 -14.85 -13.48
C GLU A 136 1.46 -13.87 -12.33
N LEU A 137 1.74 -12.59 -12.60
CA LEU A 137 1.88 -11.54 -11.60
C LEU A 137 0.57 -11.33 -10.81
N VAL A 138 -0.57 -11.27 -11.49
CA VAL A 138 -1.89 -11.18 -10.83
C VAL A 138 -2.11 -12.36 -9.90
N ARG A 139 -1.80 -13.58 -10.35
CA ARG A 139 -1.92 -14.80 -9.54
C ARG A 139 -0.99 -14.75 -8.32
N LEU A 140 0.24 -14.27 -8.51
CA LEU A 140 1.23 -14.16 -7.44
C LEU A 140 0.82 -13.12 -6.39
N ILE A 141 0.34 -11.95 -6.81
CA ILE A 141 -0.20 -10.91 -5.91
C ILE A 141 -1.40 -11.43 -5.13
N LYS A 142 -2.34 -12.13 -5.81
CA LYS A 142 -3.49 -12.74 -5.13
C LYS A 142 -3.06 -13.76 -4.08
N SER A 143 -2.09 -14.62 -4.40
CA SER A 143 -1.49 -15.56 -3.45
C SER A 143 -0.85 -14.83 -2.26
N GLY A 144 -0.09 -13.76 -2.53
CA GLY A 144 0.55 -12.95 -1.50
C GLY A 144 -0.44 -12.29 -0.54
N ASN A 145 -1.53 -11.72 -1.07
CA ASN A 145 -2.60 -11.15 -0.25
C ASN A 145 -3.29 -12.22 0.61
N SER A 146 -3.57 -13.41 0.06
CA SER A 146 -4.15 -14.52 0.84
C SER A 146 -3.21 -15.00 1.96
N GLN A 147 -1.90 -15.00 1.73
CA GLN A 147 -0.92 -15.29 2.78
C GLN A 147 -0.84 -14.20 3.85
N LEU A 148 -1.01 -12.92 3.49
CA LEU A 148 -1.12 -11.83 4.47
C LEU A 148 -2.36 -11.97 5.34
N GLU A 149 -3.51 -12.32 4.76
CA GLU A 149 -4.74 -12.62 5.50
C GLU A 149 -4.55 -13.80 6.45
N GLY A 150 -3.92 -14.89 5.99
CA GLY A 150 -3.58 -16.04 6.84
C GLY A 150 -2.60 -15.68 7.97
N HIS A 151 -1.64 -14.80 7.71
CA HIS A 151 -0.73 -14.29 8.75
C HIS A 151 -1.46 -13.41 9.77
N PHE A 152 -2.41 -12.57 9.32
CA PHE A 152 -3.27 -11.78 10.21
C PHE A 152 -4.10 -12.67 11.13
N ASP A 153 -4.77 -13.69 10.57
CA ASP A 153 -5.54 -14.69 11.33
C ASP A 153 -4.67 -15.38 12.37
N LYS A 154 -3.51 -15.92 11.96
CA LYS A 154 -2.57 -16.60 12.85
C LYS A 154 -2.08 -15.70 13.99
N LEU A 155 -1.75 -14.45 13.68
CA LEU A 155 -1.26 -13.48 14.66
C LEU A 155 -2.36 -13.14 15.69
N LEU A 156 -3.58 -12.91 15.23
CA LEU A 156 -4.72 -12.56 16.09
C LEU A 156 -5.18 -13.75 16.96
N ARG A 157 -5.21 -14.97 16.40
CA ARG A 157 -5.48 -16.19 17.17
C ARG A 157 -4.41 -16.48 18.21
N GLY A 158 -3.14 -16.19 17.91
CA GLY A 158 -2.04 -16.38 18.85
C GLY A 158 -2.15 -15.52 20.11
N GLU A 159 -2.73 -14.33 20.00
CA GLU A 159 -2.94 -13.40 21.12
C GLU A 159 -4.33 -13.51 21.76
N THR A 160 -5.28 -14.18 21.10
CA THR A 160 -6.65 -14.30 21.59
C THR A 160 -6.81 -15.60 22.39
N PRO A 161 -6.88 -15.55 23.73
CA PRO A 161 -7.17 -16.73 24.53
C PRO A 161 -8.59 -17.23 24.24
N ARG A 162 -8.88 -18.48 24.60
CA ARG A 162 -10.22 -19.07 24.41
C ARG A 162 -11.30 -18.29 25.16
N SER A 163 -11.01 -17.87 26.38
CA SER A 163 -11.81 -17.00 27.23
C SER A 163 -10.92 -16.44 28.34
N VAL A 164 -11.36 -15.37 28.99
CA VAL A 164 -10.77 -14.89 30.25
C VAL A 164 -11.80 -15.00 31.38
N GLU A 165 -11.34 -15.03 32.62
CA GLU A 165 -12.22 -15.04 33.80
C GLU A 165 -12.53 -13.60 34.22
N PRO A 166 -13.73 -13.05 33.96
CA PRO A 166 -13.97 -11.62 34.16
C PRO A 166 -13.93 -11.20 35.63
N LEU A 167 -14.30 -12.11 36.53
CA LEU A 167 -14.26 -11.88 37.98
C LEU A 167 -12.86 -11.56 38.48
N HIS A 168 -11.81 -12.13 37.86
CA HIS A 168 -10.42 -11.83 38.21
C HIS A 168 -10.09 -10.34 38.03
N TYR A 169 -10.61 -9.74 36.96
CA TYR A 169 -10.34 -8.34 36.61
C TYR A 169 -11.21 -7.40 37.44
N ILE A 170 -12.49 -7.73 37.61
CA ILE A 170 -13.43 -6.93 38.38
C ILE A 170 -13.04 -6.87 39.86
N THR A 171 -12.79 -8.01 40.49
CA THR A 171 -12.54 -8.06 41.94
C THR A 171 -11.21 -7.45 42.35
N LYS A 172 -10.26 -7.37 41.41
CA LYS A 172 -8.93 -6.80 41.62
C LYS A 172 -8.78 -5.39 41.05
N ASP A 173 -9.86 -4.82 40.51
CA ASP A 173 -9.85 -3.52 39.83
C ASP A 173 -8.74 -3.40 38.78
N MET A 174 -8.58 -4.45 37.97
CA MET A 174 -7.61 -4.50 36.88
C MET A 174 -8.28 -4.27 35.52
N PRO A 175 -7.62 -3.58 34.58
CA PRO A 175 -8.14 -3.41 33.23
C PRO A 175 -8.23 -4.76 32.51
N PHE A 176 -9.25 -4.90 31.67
CA PHE A 176 -9.36 -6.07 30.78
C PHE A 176 -8.21 -6.11 29.77
N PRO A 177 -7.76 -7.31 29.36
CA PRO A 177 -6.58 -7.45 28.54
C PRO A 177 -6.81 -6.92 27.12
N VAL A 178 -5.92 -6.03 26.70
CA VAL A 178 -5.80 -5.52 25.32
C VAL A 178 -4.69 -6.26 24.57
N LEU A 179 -4.70 -6.17 23.24
CA LEU A 179 -3.65 -6.74 22.41
C LEU A 179 -2.31 -6.04 22.67
N SER A 180 -1.21 -6.81 22.65
CA SER A 180 0.13 -6.26 22.86
C SER A 180 0.54 -5.29 21.74
N GLN A 181 1.30 -4.25 22.08
CA GLN A 181 1.61 -3.15 21.15
C GLN A 181 2.38 -3.61 19.88
N ASP A 182 3.30 -4.59 20.00
CA ASP A 182 3.99 -5.18 18.84
C ASP A 182 3.00 -5.83 17.87
N LYS A 183 1.99 -6.52 18.39
CA LYS A 183 0.98 -7.23 17.60
C LYS A 183 0.01 -6.26 16.96
N VAL A 184 -0.43 -5.25 17.70
CA VAL A 184 -1.23 -4.14 17.17
C VAL A 184 -0.51 -3.47 16.00
N ALA A 185 0.79 -3.17 16.14
CA ALA A 185 1.59 -2.58 15.06
C ALA A 185 1.64 -3.49 13.81
N ARG A 186 1.87 -4.80 13.99
CA ARG A 186 1.90 -5.77 12.88
C ARG A 186 0.54 -5.95 12.21
N LEU A 187 -0.54 -6.07 12.99
CA LEU A 187 -1.91 -6.18 12.50
C LEU A 187 -2.32 -4.92 11.73
N GLY A 188 -2.00 -3.74 12.27
CA GLY A 188 -2.24 -2.45 11.61
C GLY A 188 -1.47 -2.31 10.29
N LEU A 189 -0.21 -2.75 10.23
CA LEU A 189 0.58 -2.76 8.99
C LEU A 189 -0.08 -3.64 7.91
N VAL A 190 -0.49 -4.86 8.26
CA VAL A 190 -1.17 -5.76 7.32
C VAL A 190 -2.50 -5.16 6.86
N ASN A 191 -3.30 -4.64 7.79
CA ASN A 191 -4.60 -4.03 7.49
C ASN A 191 -4.45 -2.83 6.56
N SER A 192 -3.52 -1.91 6.86
CA SER A 192 -3.26 -0.72 6.03
C SER A 192 -2.89 -1.08 4.58
N TYR A 193 -2.14 -2.16 4.39
CA TYR A 193 -1.78 -2.65 3.07
C TYR A 193 -2.97 -3.23 2.31
N ILE A 194 -3.74 -4.13 2.94
CA ILE A 194 -4.89 -4.79 2.33
C ILE A 194 -5.99 -3.77 1.98
N SER A 195 -6.31 -2.86 2.91
CA SER A 195 -7.29 -1.79 2.68
C SER A 195 -6.82 -0.81 1.59
N GLY A 196 -5.52 -0.51 1.52
CA GLY A 196 -4.93 0.31 0.46
C GLY A 196 -5.07 -0.31 -0.93
N ASN A 197 -4.81 -1.62 -1.05
CA ASN A 197 -5.00 -2.36 -2.30
C ASN A 197 -6.47 -2.46 -2.72
N HIS A 198 -7.39 -2.66 -1.77
CA HIS A 198 -8.82 -2.76 -2.06
C HIS A 198 -9.37 -1.45 -2.64
N ARG A 199 -8.96 -0.31 -2.09
CA ARG A 199 -9.32 1.04 -2.60
C ARG A 199 -8.76 1.34 -3.99
N GLN A 200 -7.56 0.83 -4.32
CA GLN A 200 -6.96 1.02 -5.65
C GLN A 200 -7.61 0.16 -6.74
N SER A 201 -8.18 -1.00 -6.39
CA SER A 201 -8.82 -1.90 -7.35
C SER A 201 -10.23 -1.48 -7.78
N GLY A 202 -10.70 -0.29 -7.39
CA GLY A 202 -12.02 0.24 -7.78
C GLY A 202 -13.21 -0.52 -7.18
N GLY A 203 -12.98 -1.34 -6.15
CA GLY A 203 -14.03 -2.05 -5.44
C GLY A 203 -14.89 -1.08 -4.64
N SER A 204 -16.07 -0.75 -5.14
CA SER A 204 -17.15 -0.07 -4.42
C SER A 204 -17.84 -1.04 -3.45
N ALA A 205 -17.07 -1.66 -2.55
CA ALA A 205 -17.58 -2.55 -1.53
C ALA A 205 -17.67 -1.79 -0.19
N ALA A 206 -18.72 -2.06 0.59
CA ALA A 206 -18.94 -1.41 1.87
C ALA A 206 -17.76 -1.69 2.83
N PRO A 207 -17.53 -0.86 3.88
CA PRO A 207 -16.47 -1.06 4.88
C PRO A 207 -16.42 -2.48 5.49
N GLN A 208 -17.56 -3.19 5.46
CA GLN A 208 -17.70 -4.57 5.92
C GLN A 208 -17.06 -5.64 5.01
N ASP A 209 -16.55 -5.29 3.83
CA ASP A 209 -15.94 -6.25 2.89
C ASP A 209 -14.42 -6.38 3.00
N SER A 210 -13.77 -5.63 3.90
CA SER A 210 -12.36 -5.85 4.21
C SER A 210 -12.16 -7.25 4.82
N SER A 211 -11.38 -8.10 4.14
CA SER A 211 -11.11 -9.49 4.58
C SER A 211 -10.55 -9.54 6.01
N THR A 212 -9.70 -8.59 6.38
CA THR A 212 -9.10 -8.49 7.72
C THR A 212 -10.13 -8.14 8.81
N ALA A 213 -11.12 -7.29 8.49
CA ALA A 213 -12.18 -6.92 9.42
C ALA A 213 -13.11 -8.12 9.70
N LYS A 214 -13.42 -8.93 8.68
CA LYS A 214 -14.19 -10.18 8.83
C LYS A 214 -13.44 -11.17 9.72
N ILE A 215 -12.17 -11.44 9.41
CA ILE A 215 -11.30 -12.32 10.20
C ILE A 215 -11.25 -11.86 11.67
N TYR A 216 -11.14 -10.55 11.89
CA TYR A 216 -11.11 -9.99 13.23
C TYR A 216 -12.39 -10.28 14.02
N ALA A 217 -13.56 -9.96 13.45
CA ALA A 217 -14.85 -10.21 14.09
C ALA A 217 -15.09 -11.72 14.34
N GLU A 218 -14.69 -12.58 13.41
CA GLU A 218 -14.81 -14.05 13.54
C GLU A 218 -13.95 -14.65 14.66
N ILE A 219 -12.81 -14.04 14.97
CA ILE A 219 -11.94 -14.49 16.08
C ILE A 219 -12.35 -13.85 17.40
N ARG A 220 -12.55 -12.53 17.42
CA ARG A 220 -12.79 -11.76 18.65
C ARG A 220 -14.23 -11.89 19.14
N GLY A 221 -15.22 -12.01 18.26
CA GLY A 221 -16.62 -12.16 18.64
C GLY A 221 -16.90 -13.40 19.52
N PRO A 222 -16.46 -14.60 19.13
CA PRO A 222 -16.56 -15.80 19.98
C PRO A 222 -15.79 -15.68 21.30
N TYR A 223 -14.65 -14.96 21.31
CA TYR A 223 -13.90 -14.70 22.54
C TYR A 223 -14.68 -13.82 23.52
N LEU A 224 -15.38 -12.79 23.04
CA LEU A 224 -16.23 -11.94 23.90
C LEU A 224 -17.39 -12.74 24.49
N SER A 225 -18.09 -13.53 23.66
CA SER A 225 -19.23 -14.31 24.13
C SER A 225 -18.84 -15.43 25.08
N SER A 226 -17.73 -16.14 24.81
CA SER A 226 -17.24 -17.22 25.68
C SER A 226 -16.80 -16.70 27.06
N THR A 227 -16.18 -15.53 27.10
CA THR A 227 -15.74 -14.85 28.32
C THR A 227 -16.92 -14.46 29.21
N LEU A 228 -18.06 -14.11 28.62
CA LEU A 228 -19.23 -13.63 29.32
C LEU A 228 -20.27 -14.71 29.67
N ALA A 229 -20.19 -15.89 29.05
CA ALA A 229 -21.18 -16.96 29.16
C ALA A 229 -21.45 -17.40 30.62
N ASN A 230 -20.41 -17.52 31.45
CA ASN A 230 -20.56 -17.91 32.85
C ASN A 230 -21.31 -16.86 33.67
N LEU A 231 -21.06 -15.57 33.42
CA LEU A 231 -21.74 -14.48 34.13
C LEU A 231 -23.19 -14.31 33.67
N ALA A 232 -23.47 -14.53 32.39
CA ALA A 232 -24.83 -14.62 31.87
C ALA A 232 -25.63 -15.72 32.59
N ALA A 233 -25.05 -16.94 32.67
CA ALA A 233 -25.65 -18.06 33.38
C ALA A 233 -25.82 -17.79 34.90
N ALA A 234 -24.83 -17.15 35.54
CA ALA A 234 -24.91 -16.77 36.95
C ALA A 234 -26.02 -15.75 37.21
N SER A 235 -26.22 -14.79 36.31
CA SER A 235 -27.29 -13.77 36.42
C SER A 235 -28.67 -14.43 36.46
N VAL A 236 -28.91 -15.46 35.63
CA VAL A 236 -30.18 -16.21 35.65
C VAL A 236 -30.26 -17.14 36.86
N ASN A 237 -29.19 -17.85 37.22
CA ASN A 237 -29.24 -18.81 38.33
C ASN A 237 -29.39 -18.13 39.71
N THR A 238 -28.89 -16.91 39.86
CA THR A 238 -29.01 -16.14 41.11
C THR A 238 -30.44 -15.65 41.39
N THR A 239 -31.37 -15.73 40.43
CA THR A 239 -32.80 -15.48 40.70
C THR A 239 -33.45 -16.62 41.48
N LYS A 240 -32.88 -17.85 41.43
CA LYS A 240 -33.38 -19.01 42.16
C LYS A 240 -33.02 -18.88 43.64
N LYS A 241 -33.89 -18.23 44.40
CA LYS A 241 -33.74 -18.02 45.84
C LYS A 241 -33.86 -19.34 46.60
N LYS A 242 -33.11 -19.48 47.70
CA LYS A 242 -33.26 -20.62 48.64
C LYS A 242 -34.65 -20.66 49.28
N ASN A 243 -35.22 -19.48 49.56
CA ASN A 243 -36.58 -19.31 50.04
C ASN A 243 -37.41 -18.61 48.95
N PRO A 244 -38.39 -19.29 48.31
CA PRO A 244 -39.20 -18.72 47.22
C PRO A 244 -39.96 -17.44 47.61
N ASP A 245 -40.41 -17.34 48.87
CA ASP A 245 -41.18 -16.22 49.38
C ASP A 245 -40.32 -15.02 49.82
N ALA A 246 -38.99 -15.14 49.78
CA ALA A 246 -38.12 -14.04 50.16
C ALA A 246 -38.22 -12.89 49.15
N ILE A 247 -38.45 -11.68 49.65
CA ILE A 247 -38.42 -10.46 48.84
C ILE A 247 -36.98 -10.22 48.36
N TYR A 248 -36.87 -9.88 47.08
CA TYR A 248 -35.62 -9.53 46.42
C TYR A 248 -34.88 -8.41 47.16
N ARG A 249 -33.55 -8.54 47.25
CA ARG A 249 -32.66 -7.50 47.80
C ARG A 249 -31.67 -7.07 46.72
N ALA A 250 -31.48 -5.76 46.58
CA ALA A 250 -30.55 -5.20 45.61
C ALA A 250 -29.14 -5.77 45.78
N GLY A 251 -28.43 -5.98 44.66
CA GLY A 251 -27.07 -6.53 44.65
C GLY A 251 -26.97 -8.04 44.90
N THR A 252 -28.10 -8.76 45.04
CA THR A 252 -28.06 -10.23 45.16
C THR A 252 -28.03 -10.95 43.82
N ASN A 253 -28.42 -10.28 42.73
CA ASN A 253 -28.38 -10.83 41.38
C ASN A 253 -27.03 -10.57 40.70
N GLY A 254 -26.58 -11.53 39.89
CA GLY A 254 -25.31 -11.44 39.14
C GLY A 254 -25.31 -10.45 37.96
N ILE A 255 -26.45 -9.83 37.61
CA ILE A 255 -26.58 -8.94 36.45
C ILE A 255 -25.66 -7.72 36.54
N GLY A 256 -25.40 -7.18 37.74
CA GLY A 256 -24.48 -6.06 37.93
C GLY A 256 -23.06 -6.41 37.53
N THR A 257 -22.55 -7.54 38.03
CA THR A 257 -21.22 -8.06 37.67
C THR A 257 -21.12 -8.42 36.20
N TYR A 258 -22.21 -8.94 35.62
CA TYR A 258 -22.27 -9.23 34.18
C TYR A 258 -22.18 -7.94 33.34
N ALA A 259 -22.92 -6.89 33.72
CA ALA A 259 -22.88 -5.59 33.07
C ALA A 259 -21.49 -4.95 33.14
N GLN A 260 -20.87 -4.97 34.33
CA GLN A 260 -19.52 -4.42 34.54
C GLN A 260 -18.47 -5.18 33.71
N ALA A 261 -18.57 -6.51 33.63
CA ALA A 261 -17.70 -7.32 32.78
C ALA A 261 -17.86 -6.97 31.30
N MET A 262 -19.11 -6.83 30.85
CA MET A 262 -19.42 -6.48 29.47
C MET A 262 -18.90 -5.08 29.12
N GLU A 263 -19.06 -4.09 30.00
CA GLU A 263 -18.53 -2.74 29.81
C GLU A 263 -17.01 -2.77 29.63
N GLY A 264 -16.28 -3.34 30.59
CA GLY A 264 -14.82 -3.36 30.55
C GLY A 264 -14.27 -4.11 29.33
N LEU A 265 -14.88 -5.24 28.97
CA LEU A 265 -14.46 -6.04 27.83
C LEU A 265 -14.76 -5.36 26.49
N PHE A 266 -15.92 -4.70 26.36
CA PHE A 266 -16.28 -3.97 25.14
C PHE A 266 -15.42 -2.72 24.96
N LEU A 267 -15.07 -2.01 26.03
CA LEU A 267 -14.18 -0.87 25.96
C LEU A 267 -12.76 -1.29 25.55
N ALA A 268 -12.22 -2.37 26.14
CA ALA A 268 -10.94 -2.93 25.72
C ALA A 268 -10.94 -3.36 24.25
N GLU A 269 -12.05 -3.92 23.77
CA GLU A 269 -12.20 -4.31 22.37
C GLU A 269 -12.27 -3.11 21.42
N TYR A 270 -13.00 -2.06 21.82
CA TYR A 270 -13.06 -0.82 21.05
C TYR A 270 -11.68 -0.17 20.93
N ASP A 271 -10.88 -0.17 22.00
CA ASP A 271 -9.51 0.36 22.00
C ASP A 271 -8.59 -0.46 21.05
N ASN A 272 -8.75 -1.79 21.01
CA ASN A 272 -8.04 -2.65 20.04
C ASN A 272 -8.43 -2.31 18.59
N ILE A 273 -9.73 -2.15 18.31
CA ILE A 273 -10.25 -1.80 16.98
C ILE A 273 -9.70 -0.45 16.53
N CYS A 274 -9.75 0.55 17.40
CA CYS A 274 -9.25 1.90 17.13
C CYS A 274 -7.75 1.91 16.80
N SER A 275 -7.00 0.97 17.38
CA SER A 275 -5.55 0.87 17.20
C SER A 275 -5.13 0.12 15.92
N ILE A 276 -6.01 -0.68 15.33
CA ILE A 276 -5.70 -1.55 14.16
C ILE A 276 -6.38 -1.05 12.88
N PHE A 277 -7.59 -0.50 13.00
CA PHE A 277 -8.47 -0.19 11.87
C PHE A 277 -8.65 1.31 11.66
N THR A 278 -9.16 1.68 10.49
CA THR A 278 -9.42 3.08 10.15
C THR A 278 -10.79 3.53 10.69
N ARG A 279 -10.96 4.84 10.88
CA ARG A 279 -12.14 5.40 11.57
C ARG A 279 -13.49 5.04 10.94
N GLU A 280 -13.51 4.83 9.63
CA GLU A 280 -14.69 4.38 8.89
C GLU A 280 -15.12 2.94 9.24
N ASP A 281 -14.20 2.11 9.72
CA ASP A 281 -14.44 0.71 10.07
C ASP A 281 -14.86 0.54 11.52
N TRP A 282 -14.55 1.50 12.41
CA TRP A 282 -14.68 1.34 13.86
C TRP A 282 -16.08 0.93 14.30
N GLY A 283 -17.10 1.69 13.90
CA GLY A 283 -18.49 1.42 14.27
C GLY A 283 -19.00 0.07 13.76
N PRO A 284 -19.01 -0.16 12.43
CA PRO A 284 -19.48 -1.42 11.86
C PRO A 284 -18.74 -2.66 12.38
N LEU A 285 -17.41 -2.58 12.54
CA LEU A 285 -16.61 -3.70 13.04
C LEU A 285 -16.89 -3.97 14.53
N PHE A 286 -17.02 -2.92 15.34
CA PHE A 286 -17.33 -3.05 16.76
C PHE A 286 -18.71 -3.68 16.97
N GLN A 287 -19.72 -3.24 16.20
CA GLN A 287 -21.05 -3.85 16.21
C GLN A 287 -21.01 -5.33 15.81
N ALA A 288 -20.30 -5.67 14.72
CA ALA A 288 -20.16 -7.05 14.27
C ALA A 288 -19.47 -7.94 15.31
N THR A 289 -18.41 -7.44 15.93
CA THR A 289 -17.63 -8.17 16.94
C THR A 289 -18.46 -8.41 18.21
N CYS A 290 -19.24 -7.42 18.65
CA CYS A 290 -20.06 -7.52 19.87
C CYS A 290 -21.40 -8.26 19.67
N GLN A 291 -21.79 -8.57 18.43
CA GLN A 291 -23.12 -9.07 18.10
C GLN A 291 -23.51 -10.34 18.88
N ALA A 292 -22.60 -11.32 18.98
CA ALA A 292 -22.87 -12.57 19.68
C ALA A 292 -23.06 -12.37 21.20
N ALA A 293 -22.21 -11.54 21.81
CA ALA A 293 -22.33 -11.21 23.23
C ALA A 293 -23.59 -10.40 23.53
N MET A 294 -23.98 -9.50 22.63
CA MET A 294 -25.23 -8.72 22.71
C MET A 294 -26.48 -9.59 22.58
N ALA A 295 -26.46 -10.58 21.69
CA ALA A 295 -27.56 -11.55 21.55
C ALA A 295 -27.74 -12.37 22.83
N GLU A 296 -26.65 -12.77 23.47
CA GLU A 296 -26.65 -13.49 24.73
C GLU A 296 -27.19 -12.63 25.88
N LEU A 297 -26.78 -11.35 25.98
CA LEU A 297 -27.36 -10.40 26.92
C LEU A 297 -28.88 -10.29 26.75
N ALA A 298 -29.34 -10.12 25.51
CA ALA A 298 -30.77 -10.03 25.22
C ALA A 298 -31.53 -11.31 25.62
N ARG A 299 -30.90 -12.49 25.51
CA ARG A 299 -31.45 -13.76 25.99
C ARG A 299 -31.53 -13.78 27.52
N THR A 300 -30.44 -13.41 28.21
CA THR A 300 -30.39 -13.32 29.67
C THR A 300 -31.47 -12.37 30.21
N LEU A 301 -31.59 -11.17 29.64
CA LEU A 301 -32.62 -10.20 30.05
C LEU A 301 -34.05 -10.72 29.84
N ARG A 302 -34.31 -11.45 28.76
CA ARG A 302 -35.61 -12.10 28.52
C ARG A 302 -35.92 -13.17 29.57
N GLU A 303 -34.95 -13.98 29.95
CA GLU A 303 -35.10 -15.01 30.99
C GLU A 303 -35.35 -14.38 32.36
N LEU A 304 -34.58 -13.35 32.72
CA LEU A 304 -34.81 -12.56 33.94
C LEU A 304 -36.21 -11.93 33.95
N ASN A 305 -36.64 -11.36 32.82
CA ASN A 305 -37.97 -10.79 32.71
C ASN A 305 -39.08 -11.82 32.91
N SER A 306 -38.93 -13.01 32.33
CA SER A 306 -39.88 -14.12 32.49
C SER A 306 -39.98 -14.53 33.96
N HIS A 307 -38.85 -14.64 34.65
CA HIS A 307 -38.81 -14.93 36.08
C HIS A 307 -39.53 -13.87 36.91
N ILE A 308 -39.27 -12.58 36.65
CA ILE A 308 -39.91 -11.46 37.36
C ILE A 308 -41.43 -11.47 37.16
N LYS A 309 -41.90 -11.67 35.92
CA LYS A 309 -43.33 -11.77 35.63
C LYS A 309 -44.02 -12.91 36.38
N GLY A 310 -43.33 -14.03 36.56
CA GLY A 310 -43.82 -15.16 37.35
C GLY A 310 -43.86 -14.89 38.86
N HIS A 311 -43.07 -13.93 39.35
CA HIS A 311 -42.85 -13.69 40.78
C HIS A 311 -42.95 -12.20 41.17
N LEU A 312 -43.94 -11.48 40.64
CA LEU A 312 -44.07 -10.02 40.84
C LEU A 312 -44.09 -9.60 42.32
N ASN A 313 -44.70 -10.40 43.20
CA ASN A 313 -44.80 -10.07 44.62
C ASN A 313 -43.45 -10.10 45.35
N THR A 314 -42.49 -10.90 44.87
CA THR A 314 -41.19 -11.07 45.54
C THR A 314 -40.02 -10.48 44.76
N ASP A 315 -40.10 -10.41 43.42
CA ASP A 315 -38.97 -10.03 42.55
C ASP A 315 -39.20 -8.76 41.71
N CYS A 316 -40.28 -7.99 41.93
CA CYS A 316 -40.50 -6.73 41.20
C CYS A 316 -39.32 -5.74 41.32
N TYR A 317 -38.65 -5.69 42.48
CA TYR A 317 -37.48 -4.81 42.70
C TYR A 317 -36.28 -5.13 41.79
N LEU A 318 -36.14 -6.38 41.35
CA LEU A 318 -35.09 -6.78 40.40
C LEU A 318 -35.28 -6.10 39.03
N ALA A 319 -36.53 -5.83 38.62
CA ALA A 319 -36.81 -5.15 37.34
C ALA A 319 -36.25 -3.72 37.32
N TYR A 320 -36.37 -3.00 38.44
CA TYR A 320 -35.81 -1.65 38.61
C TYR A 320 -34.29 -1.67 38.58
N GLU A 321 -33.66 -2.60 39.33
CA GLU A 321 -32.20 -2.73 39.35
C GLU A 321 -31.64 -3.09 37.97
N ILE A 322 -32.24 -4.04 37.25
CA ILE A 322 -31.84 -4.35 35.86
C ILE A 322 -31.95 -3.11 34.98
N THR A 323 -33.04 -2.34 35.12
CA THR A 323 -33.26 -1.13 34.32
C THR A 323 -32.21 -0.06 34.59
N GLU A 324 -31.83 0.14 35.84
CA GLU A 324 -30.78 1.08 36.25
C GLU A 324 -29.41 0.64 35.70
N ILE A 325 -29.00 -0.60 35.99
CA ILE A 325 -27.68 -1.14 35.59
C ILE A 325 -27.52 -1.11 34.06
N MET A 326 -28.53 -1.57 33.31
CA MET A 326 -28.47 -1.60 31.85
C MET A 326 -28.53 -0.22 31.22
N SER A 327 -29.25 0.73 31.84
CA SER A 327 -29.25 2.13 31.39
C SER A 327 -27.88 2.78 31.62
N GLY A 328 -27.23 2.49 32.76
CA GLY A 328 -25.86 2.90 33.05
C GLY A 328 -24.87 2.35 32.03
N LEU A 329 -24.89 1.03 31.79
CA LEU A 329 -24.08 0.37 30.77
C LEU A 329 -24.24 1.01 29.39
N SER A 330 -25.49 1.27 28.96
CA SER A 330 -25.77 1.90 27.68
C SER A 330 -25.22 3.32 27.59
N SER A 331 -25.34 4.11 28.66
CA SER A 331 -24.84 5.49 28.69
C SER A 331 -23.30 5.53 28.65
N ASN A 332 -22.63 4.65 29.39
CA ASN A 332 -21.17 4.60 29.43
C ASN A 332 -20.58 4.16 28.09
N LEU A 333 -21.16 3.11 27.48
CA LEU A 333 -20.72 2.63 26.17
C LEU A 333 -21.01 3.65 25.07
N GLU A 334 -22.16 4.31 25.07
CA GLU A 334 -22.47 5.37 24.11
C GLU A 334 -21.48 6.52 24.21
N THR A 335 -21.19 6.98 25.43
CA THR A 335 -20.28 8.11 25.67
C THR A 335 -18.87 7.81 25.16
N ARG A 336 -18.40 6.57 25.31
CA ARG A 336 -17.03 6.18 24.91
C ARG A 336 -16.88 5.71 23.48
N THR A 337 -17.89 5.03 22.94
CA THR A 337 -17.79 4.35 21.63
C THR A 337 -18.68 4.97 20.56
N GLY A 338 -19.75 5.67 20.96
CA GLY A 338 -20.79 6.17 20.07
C GLY A 338 -21.73 5.08 19.53
N GLU A 339 -21.54 3.82 19.94
CA GLU A 339 -22.17 2.65 19.31
C GLU A 339 -23.04 1.85 20.29
N LEU A 340 -23.76 0.83 19.79
CA LEU A 340 -24.55 -0.16 20.55
C LEU A 340 -25.78 0.34 21.33
N LYS A 341 -26.01 1.66 21.42
CA LYS A 341 -27.17 2.24 22.12
C LYS A 341 -28.51 1.63 21.70
N SER A 342 -28.75 1.53 20.39
CA SER A 342 -30.00 0.99 19.84
C SER A 342 -30.20 -0.49 20.20
N SER A 343 -29.14 -1.29 20.10
CA SER A 343 -29.13 -2.72 20.45
C SER A 343 -29.38 -2.94 21.94
N LEU A 344 -28.75 -2.16 22.82
CA LEU A 344 -28.97 -2.22 24.27
C LEU A 344 -30.39 -1.78 24.65
N ALA A 345 -30.89 -0.70 24.06
CA ALA A 345 -32.26 -0.23 24.28
C ALA A 345 -33.30 -1.27 23.85
N ALA A 346 -33.08 -1.93 22.72
CA ALA A 346 -33.95 -3.01 22.23
C ALA A 346 -33.93 -4.23 23.17
N ALA A 347 -32.75 -4.62 23.68
CA ALA A 347 -32.61 -5.72 24.62
C ALA A 347 -33.28 -5.43 25.97
N LEU A 348 -33.22 -4.18 26.45
CA LEU A 348 -33.78 -3.76 27.74
C LEU A 348 -35.30 -3.53 27.72
N ARG A 349 -35.88 -3.21 26.55
CA ARG A 349 -37.30 -2.84 26.40
C ARG A 349 -38.27 -3.76 27.14
N PRO A 350 -38.20 -5.10 27.03
CA PRO A 350 -39.16 -5.99 27.70
C PRO A 350 -39.12 -5.91 29.23
N VAL A 351 -37.96 -5.65 29.84
CA VAL A 351 -37.81 -5.52 31.30
C VAL A 351 -38.36 -4.16 31.74
N ARG A 352 -38.07 -3.10 30.98
CA ARG A 352 -38.59 -1.76 31.25
C ARG A 352 -40.12 -1.70 31.18
N GLU A 353 -40.74 -2.48 30.30
CA GLU A 353 -42.21 -2.63 30.24
C GLU A 353 -42.78 -3.34 31.47
N THR A 354 -42.06 -4.31 32.04
CA THR A 354 -42.47 -5.01 33.28
C THR A 354 -42.25 -4.17 34.54
N ALA A 355 -41.28 -3.24 34.52
CA ALA A 355 -40.99 -2.34 35.63
C ALA A 355 -41.98 -1.16 35.73
N LYS A 356 -42.79 -0.92 34.70
CA LYS A 356 -43.89 0.05 34.71
C LYS A 356 -45.12 -0.57 35.34
#